data_AF-A0A7W5HLA7-F1
#
_entry.id   AF-A0A7W5HLA7-F1
#
_cell.length_a   1.000
_cell.length_b   1.000
_cell.length_c   1.000
_cell.angle_alpha   90.00
_cell.angle_beta   90.00
_cell.angle_gamma   90.00
#
_symmetry.space_group_name_H-M   'P 1'
#
loop_
_entity.id
_entity.type
_entity.pdbx_description
1 polymer ?
#
loop_
_entity_poly.entity_id
_entity_poly.type
_entity_poly.pdbx_seq_one_letter_code
_entity_poly.pdbx_strand_id
1 'polypeptide(L)' 'MKMRNDDLTRQDDELTISDSPEEVNQFRFGFWPEIAGLVATGLIIWLMLL' A
#
# COMPACT_ATOMS: atom_id res chain seq x y z
N MET A 1 -19.76 -47.97 13.49
CA MET A 1 -18.54 -47.23 13.12
C MET A 1 -18.83 -45.75 13.25
N LYS A 2 -18.33 -45.12 14.32
CA LYS A 2 -18.52 -43.69 14.58
C LYS A 2 -17.39 -42.98 13.83
N MET A 3 -17.71 -42.26 12.75
CA MET A 3 -16.76 -41.42 12.03
C MET A 3 -16.15 -40.44 13.05
N ARG A 4 -14.85 -40.58 13.29
CA ARG A 4 -14.09 -39.68 14.15
C ARG A 4 -13.99 -38.36 13.40
N ASN A 5 -14.76 -37.37 13.84
CA ASN A 5 -14.71 -35.98 13.36
C ASN A 5 -13.46 -35.24 13.86
N ASP A 6 -12.35 -35.95 14.08
CA ASP A 6 -11.11 -35.39 14.62
C ASP A 6 -10.25 -34.74 13.53
N ASP A 7 -10.71 -34.77 12.27
CA ASP A 7 -10.02 -34.22 11.10
C ASP A 7 -10.61 -32.86 10.65
N LEU A 8 -11.67 -32.36 11.32
CA LEU A 8 -12.34 -31.10 10.98
C LEU A 8 -11.73 -29.87 11.68
N THR A 9 -10.72 -30.08 12.52
CA THR A 9 -10.01 -28.99 13.22
C THR A 9 -8.53 -28.92 12.84
N ARG A 10 -8.07 -29.73 11.88
CA ARG A 10 -6.69 -29.67 11.38
C ARG A 10 -6.57 -28.46 10.46
N GLN A 11 -6.37 -27.29 11.06
CA GLN A 11 -5.97 -26.07 10.36
C GLN A 11 -4.50 -26.16 9.95
N ASP A 12 -4.17 -27.14 9.11
CA ASP A 12 -2.83 -27.28 8.51
C ASP A 12 -2.76 -26.60 7.14
N ASP A 13 -3.55 -25.54 6.98
CA ASP A 13 -3.16 -24.48 6.07
C ASP A 13 -2.19 -23.61 6.87
N GLU A 14 -0.95 -24.11 7.00
CA GLU A 14 0.20 -23.23 7.16
C GLU A 14 0.02 -22.20 6.04
N LEU A 15 -0.51 -21.03 6.40
CA LEU A 15 -0.36 -19.86 5.59
C LEU A 15 1.15 -19.74 5.46
N THR A 16 1.66 -20.27 4.36
CA THR A 16 2.72 -19.63 3.62
C THR A 16 2.15 -18.26 3.29
N ILE A 17 2.17 -17.37 4.30
CA ILE A 17 2.32 -15.95 4.13
C ILE A 17 3.53 -15.91 3.22
N SER A 18 3.22 -15.80 1.94
CA SER A 18 4.15 -15.57 0.86
C SER A 18 5.12 -14.55 1.41
N ASP A 19 6.36 -14.99 1.61
CA ASP A 19 7.45 -14.23 2.20
C ASP A 19 7.96 -13.23 1.16
N SER A 20 7.03 -12.42 0.67
CA SER A 20 7.21 -11.35 -0.26
C SER A 20 6.40 -10.19 0.29
N PRO A 21 6.98 -9.36 1.16
CA PRO A 21 6.72 -7.94 1.05
C PRO A 21 7.30 -7.55 -0.30
N GLU A 22 6.56 -7.85 -1.37
CA GLU A 22 6.80 -7.38 -2.73
C GLU A 22 6.75 -5.88 -2.62
N GLU A 23 7.96 -5.34 -2.43
CA GLU A 23 8.31 -3.94 -2.44
C GLU A 23 7.08 -3.08 -2.15
N VAL A 24 6.68 -3.00 -0.86
CA VAL A 24 5.90 -1.84 -0.42
C VAL A 24 6.76 -0.68 -0.84
N ASN A 25 6.46 -0.13 -2.02
CA ASN A 25 7.25 0.86 -2.67
C ASN A 25 7.23 1.98 -1.66
N GLN A 26 8.31 2.08 -0.88
CA GLN A 26 8.48 3.10 0.11
C GLN A 26 8.75 4.32 -0.74
N PHE A 27 7.68 4.82 -1.36
CA PHE A 27 7.67 6.05 -2.12
C PHE A 27 8.17 7.04 -1.08
N ARG A 28 9.45 7.34 -1.19
CA ARG A 28 10.09 8.39 -0.44
C ARG A 28 9.48 9.65 -1.01
N PHE A 29 8.28 9.96 -0.54
CA PHE A 29 7.68 11.28 -0.63
C PHE A 29 8.62 12.17 0.18
N GLY A 30 9.77 12.52 -0.42
CA GLY A 30 10.58 13.63 0.04
C GLY A 30 9.78 14.92 -0.18
N PHE A 31 10.46 16.03 -0.36
CA PHE A 31 9.80 17.33 -0.51
C PHE A 31 9.08 17.57 -1.86
N TRP A 32 8.79 16.49 -2.61
CA TRP A 32 8.20 16.56 -3.94
C TRP A 32 6.76 17.11 -3.94
N PRO A 33 5.87 16.73 -2.99
CA PRO A 33 4.55 17.33 -2.87
C PRO A 33 4.61 18.85 -2.62
N GLU A 34 5.54 19.31 -1.79
CA GLU A 34 5.72 20.73 -1.44
C GLU A 34 6.22 21.54 -2.65
N ILE A 35 7.20 21.02 -3.38
CA ILE A 35 7.71 21.66 -4.61
C ILE A 35 6.59 21.75 -5.66
N ALA A 36 5.83 20.66 -5.85
CA ALA A 36 4.70 20.65 -6.78
C ALA A 36 3.62 21.68 -6.39
N GLY A 37 3.34 21.79 -5.09
CA GLY A 37 2.41 22.80 -4.55
C GLY A 37 2.87 24.23 -4.85
N LEU A 38 4.14 24.55 -4.60
CA LEU A 38 4.70 25.89 -4.87
C LEU A 38 4.64 26.26 -6.35
N VAL A 39 4.98 25.32 -7.23
CA VAL A 39 4.89 25.53 -8.68
C VAL A 39 3.45 25.76 -9.12
N ALA A 40 2.51 24.96 -8.62
CA ALA A 40 1.09 25.10 -8.94
C ALA A 40 0.53 26.46 -8.46
N THR A 41 0.90 26.89 -7.24
CA THR A 41 0.51 28.22 -6.73
C THR A 41 1.03 29.34 -7.63
N GLY A 42 2.30 29.28 -8.04
CA GLY A 42 2.89 30.26 -8.95
C GLY A 42 2.16 30.33 -10.29
N LEU A 43 1.81 29.19 -10.88
CA LEU A 43 1.05 29.10 -12.13
C LEU A 43 -0.36 29.69 -12.00
N ILE A 44 -1.06 29.42 -10.89
CA ILE A 44 -2.40 29.97 -10.65
C ILE A 44 -2.34 31.49 -10.53
N ILE A 45 -1.38 32.03 -9.76
CA ILE A 45 -1.19 33.48 -9.63
C ILE A 45 -0.88 34.10 -10.99
N TRP A 46 0.00 33.48 -11.77
CA TRP A 46 0.36 33.96 -13.11
C TRP A 46 -0.86 34.02 -14.04
N LEU A 47 -1.71 32.98 -14.03
CA LEU A 47 -2.94 32.96 -14.82
C LEU A 47 -3.98 34.00 -14.36
N MET A 48 -4.03 34.32 -13.05
CA MET A 48 -4.93 35.35 -12.54
C MET A 48 -4.49 36.78 -12.92
N LEU A 49 -3.20 36.99 -13.17
CA LEU A 49 -2.62 38.29 -13.50
C LEU A 49 -2.49 38.54 -15.01
N LEU A 50 -2.82 37.53 -15.84
CA LEU A 50 -2.91 37.64 -17.29
C LEU A 50 -4.25 38.26 -17.71
#